data_AF-A0A2A9G0P7-F1
#
_entry.id   AF-A0A2A9G0P7-F1
#
_cell.length_a   1.000
_cell.length_b   1.000
_cell.length_c   1.000
_cell.angle_alpha   90.00
_cell.angle_beta   90.00
_cell.angle_gamma   90.00
#
_symmetry.space_group_name_H-M   'P 1'
#
loop_
_entity.id
_entity.type
_entity.pdbx_description
1 polymer ?
#
loop_
_entity_poly.entity_id
_entity_poly.type
_entity_poly.pdbx_seq_one_letter_code
_entity_poly.pdbx_strand_id
1 'polypeptide(L)'
;MNIFISYTLRDEVITVDHLKSISEVVSDYGKPFVDIIDNDAKDKQKFVIEQLDNSDLVVLLNTDSVSKSKWVRLEIDRANKNNTPVISIPLNGSQSIRLNYINKYLRAELKKANKAFKSDSQRLPFSLRSKYRQALLTP
;
A
#
# COMPACT_ATOMS: atom_id res chain seq x y z
N MET A 1 2.63 -3.16 -10.67
CA MET A 1 2.72 -2.67 -9.29
C MET A 1 2.18 -3.75 -8.37
N ASN A 2 3.03 -4.35 -7.54
CA ASN A 2 2.61 -5.24 -6.45
C ASN A 2 2.21 -4.39 -5.25
N ILE A 3 1.04 -4.65 -4.66
CA ILE A 3 0.48 -3.85 -3.58
C ILE A 3 0.25 -4.73 -2.35
N PHE A 4 0.96 -4.46 -1.27
CA PHE A 4 0.75 -5.14 0.00
C PHE A 4 -0.35 -4.41 0.80
N ILE A 5 -1.39 -5.11 1.23
CA ILE A 5 -2.47 -4.54 2.04
C ILE A 5 -2.22 -4.92 3.51
N SER A 6 -1.81 -3.93 4.32
CA SER A 6 -1.63 -4.07 5.77
C SER A 6 -2.91 -3.68 6.51
N TYR A 7 -3.31 -4.49 7.49
CA TYR A 7 -4.56 -4.35 8.22
C TYR A 7 -4.50 -5.00 9.60
N THR A 8 -5.54 -4.81 10.39
CA THR A 8 -5.75 -5.48 11.67
C THR A 8 -7.22 -5.85 11.81
N LEU A 9 -7.51 -7.02 12.38
CA LEU A 9 -8.87 -7.47 12.70
C LEU A 9 -9.23 -7.28 14.18
N ARG A 10 -8.38 -6.58 14.95
CA ARG A 10 -8.47 -6.51 16.42
C ARG A 10 -9.67 -5.71 16.95
N ASP A 11 -10.22 -4.79 16.17
CA ASP A 11 -11.32 -3.90 16.56
C ASP A 11 -12.60 -4.10 15.75
N GLU A 12 -12.67 -5.16 14.95
CA GLU A 12 -13.84 -5.55 14.13
C GLU A 12 -14.29 -4.50 13.09
N VAL A 13 -13.58 -3.37 12.97
CA VAL A 13 -13.85 -2.34 11.95
C VAL A 13 -13.62 -2.92 10.55
N ILE A 14 -12.57 -3.73 10.42
CA ILE A 14 -12.24 -4.47 9.20
C ILE A 14 -12.64 -5.92 9.40
N THR A 15 -13.33 -6.49 8.42
CA THR A 15 -13.69 -7.91 8.36
C THR A 15 -13.03 -8.53 7.13
N VAL A 16 -13.02 -9.87 7.04
CA VAL A 16 -12.50 -10.56 5.87
C VAL A 16 -13.28 -10.18 4.59
N ASP A 17 -14.58 -9.97 4.67
CA ASP A 17 -15.39 -9.55 3.51
C ASP A 17 -15.09 -8.11 3.09
N HIS A 18 -14.81 -7.22 4.04
CA HIS A 18 -14.26 -5.91 3.73
C HIS A 18 -12.92 -6.05 2.98
N LEU A 19 -12.00 -6.90 3.44
CA LEU A 19 -10.70 -7.09 2.78
C LEU A 19 -10.83 -7.62 1.35
N LYS A 20 -11.74 -8.57 1.09
CA LYS A 20 -12.01 -9.04 -0.28
C LYS A 20 -12.47 -7.90 -1.19
N SER A 21 -13.48 -7.16 -0.73
CA SER A 21 -14.04 -6.04 -1.48
C SER A 21 -13.03 -4.91 -1.71
N ILE A 22 -12.15 -4.67 -0.72
CA ILE A 22 -11.06 -3.70 -0.83
C ILE A 22 -10.00 -4.19 -1.82
N SER A 23 -9.64 -5.47 -1.76
CA SER A 23 -8.69 -6.08 -2.70
C SER A 23 -9.16 -5.90 -4.14
N GLU A 24 -10.45 -6.11 -4.43
CA GLU A 24 -11.04 -5.83 -5.73
C GLU A 24 -10.85 -4.36 -6.16
N VAL A 25 -11.14 -3.40 -5.29
CA VAL A 25 -10.91 -1.97 -5.58
C VAL A 25 -9.42 -1.64 -5.78
N VAL A 26 -8.54 -2.24 -4.98
CA VAL A 26 -7.09 -2.03 -5.07
C VAL A 26 -6.53 -2.65 -6.36
N SER A 27 -7.18 -3.69 -6.89
CA SER A 27 -6.78 -4.36 -8.13
C SER A 27 -6.82 -3.47 -9.38
N ASP A 28 -7.61 -2.39 -9.35
CA ASP A 28 -7.62 -1.35 -10.39
C ASP A 28 -6.26 -0.62 -10.51
N TYR A 29 -5.41 -0.69 -9.48
CA TYR A 29 -4.15 0.03 -9.37
C TYR A 29 -2.92 -0.89 -9.47
N GLY A 30 -3.09 -2.20 -9.32
CA GLY A 30 -1.98 -3.14 -9.26
C GLY A 30 -2.43 -4.54 -8.80
N LYS A 31 -1.47 -5.38 -8.39
CA LYS A 31 -1.74 -6.73 -7.89
C LYS A 31 -1.77 -6.70 -6.36
N PRO A 32 -2.94 -6.73 -5.72
CA PRO A 32 -3.04 -6.74 -4.26
C PRO A 32 -2.57 -8.08 -3.68
N PHE A 33 -2.04 -8.03 -2.46
CA PHE A 33 -1.81 -9.17 -1.59
C PHE A 33 -2.38 -8.88 -0.21
N VAL A 34 -3.22 -9.78 0.29
CA VAL A 34 -3.82 -9.75 1.62
C VAL A 34 -3.51 -11.08 2.33
N ASP A 35 -2.72 -11.06 3.39
CA ASP A 35 -2.25 -12.28 4.08
C ASP A 35 -3.37 -13.28 4.41
N ILE A 36 -4.47 -12.85 5.03
CA ILE A 36 -5.54 -13.79 5.43
C ILE A 36 -6.32 -14.39 4.25
N ILE A 37 -6.20 -13.82 3.05
CA ILE A 37 -6.91 -14.26 1.85
C ILE A 37 -5.98 -15.08 0.95
N ASP A 38 -4.76 -14.59 0.74
CA ASP A 38 -3.88 -15.04 -0.34
C ASP A 38 -2.74 -15.95 0.15
N ASN A 39 -2.53 -16.09 1.47
CA ASN A 39 -1.41 -16.85 2.01
C ASN A 39 -1.78 -18.32 2.32
N ASP A 40 -1.44 -19.20 1.38
CA ASP A 40 -1.51 -20.66 1.53
C ASP A 40 -0.15 -21.32 1.86
N ALA A 41 0.90 -20.52 2.09
CA ALA A 41 2.25 -21.01 2.30
C ALA A 41 2.41 -21.81 3.60
N LYS A 42 3.30 -22.80 3.57
CA LYS A 42 3.65 -23.62 4.75
C LYS A 42 4.32 -22.78 5.84
N ASP A 43 5.24 -21.90 5.45
CA ASP A 43 5.83 -20.89 6.34
C ASP A 43 5.18 -19.53 6.06
N LYS A 44 4.06 -19.29 6.74
CA LYS A 44 3.22 -18.12 6.51
C LYS A 44 3.96 -16.81 6.72
N GLN A 45 4.74 -16.71 7.79
CA GLN A 45 5.39 -15.47 8.16
C GLN A 45 6.52 -15.11 7.20
N LYS A 46 7.34 -16.10 6.82
CA LYS A 46 8.35 -15.89 5.78
C LYS A 46 7.70 -15.41 4.48
N PHE A 47 6.60 -16.03 4.06
CA PHE A 47 5.91 -15.64 2.84
C PHE A 47 5.33 -14.21 2.89
N VAL A 48 4.70 -13.81 4.01
CA VAL A 48 4.22 -12.43 4.20
C VAL A 48 5.36 -11.42 4.03
N ILE A 49 6.50 -11.71 4.64
CA ILE A 49 7.68 -10.84 4.58
C ILE A 49 8.22 -10.76 3.15
N GLU A 50 8.26 -11.88 2.41
CA GLU A 50 8.65 -11.90 1.00
C GLU A 50 7.68 -11.09 0.13
N GLN A 51 6.36 -11.18 0.36
CA GLN A 51 5.38 -10.38 -0.36
C GLN A 51 5.51 -8.89 -0.06
N LEU A 52 5.79 -8.53 1.20
CA LEU A 52 6.05 -7.16 1.60
C LEU A 52 7.33 -6.61 0.96
N ASP A 53 8.43 -7.37 0.96
CA ASP A 53 9.70 -6.96 0.36
C ASP A 53 9.61 -6.76 -1.15
N ASN A 54 8.78 -7.55 -1.83
CA ASN A 54 8.54 -7.45 -3.27
C ASN A 54 7.39 -6.51 -3.65
N SER A 55 6.83 -5.77 -2.67
CA SER A 55 5.77 -4.81 -2.92
C SER A 55 6.32 -3.45 -3.36
N ASP A 56 5.66 -2.86 -4.35
CA ASP A 56 5.97 -1.51 -4.83
C ASP A 56 5.24 -0.44 -4.00
N LEU A 57 4.20 -0.85 -3.26
CA LEU A 57 3.34 0.00 -2.45
C LEU A 57 2.76 -0.79 -1.29
N VAL A 58 2.72 -0.17 -0.11
CA VAL A 58 1.92 -0.65 1.03
C VAL A 58 0.68 0.22 1.17
N VAL A 59 -0.49 -0.40 1.24
CA VAL A 59 -1.75 0.24 1.63
C VAL A 59 -2.07 -0.18 3.06
N LEU A 60 -2.00 0.76 3.98
CA LEU A 60 -2.37 0.54 5.38
C LEU A 60 -3.83 0.95 5.59
N LEU A 61 -4.67 -0.01 5.97
CA LEU A 61 -6.03 0.23 6.43
C LEU A 61 -5.99 0.67 7.90
N ASN A 62 -5.97 1.98 8.13
CA ASN A 62 -5.62 2.58 9.41
C ASN A 62 -6.83 2.77 10.31
N THR A 63 -7.02 1.87 11.27
CA THR A 63 -8.01 1.95 12.35
C THR A 63 -7.35 2.24 13.69
N ASP A 64 -8.13 2.54 14.73
CA ASP A 64 -7.61 2.84 16.07
C ASP A 64 -6.77 1.69 16.66
N SER A 65 -7.06 0.43 16.28
CA SER A 65 -6.29 -0.73 16.76
C SER A 65 -5.00 -1.02 16.00
N VAL A 66 -4.70 -0.31 14.90
CA VAL A 66 -3.41 -0.46 14.19
C VAL A 66 -2.25 -0.22 15.14
N SER A 67 -2.36 0.80 15.98
CA SER A 67 -1.38 1.11 17.02
C SER A 67 -1.15 -0.07 17.96
N LYS A 68 -2.11 -0.99 18.16
CA LYS A 68 -2.01 -2.15 19.05
C LYS A 68 -1.49 -3.42 18.36
N SER A 69 -1.37 -3.41 17.03
CA SER A 69 -0.92 -4.57 16.26
C SER A 69 0.61 -4.60 16.12
N LYS A 70 1.25 -5.56 16.79
CA LYS A 70 2.70 -5.80 16.64
C LYS A 70 3.08 -6.15 15.21
N TRP A 71 2.22 -6.88 14.50
CA TRP A 71 2.47 -7.28 13.11
C TRP A 71 2.45 -6.09 12.16
N VAL A 72 1.41 -5.25 12.25
CA VAL A 72 1.33 -4.04 11.40
C VAL A 72 2.52 -3.12 11.66
N ARG A 73 2.93 -2.94 12.93
CA ARG A 73 4.15 -2.16 13.22
C ARG A 73 5.39 -2.72 12.53
N LEU A 74 5.58 -4.04 12.59
CA LEU A 74 6.72 -4.70 11.92
C LEU A 74 6.68 -4.52 10.41
N GLU A 75 5.50 -4.63 9.79
CA GLU A 75 5.30 -4.41 8.35
C GLU A 75 5.65 -2.97 7.95
N ILE A 76 5.14 -1.98 8.69
CA ILE A 76 5.43 -0.56 8.42
C ILE A 76 6.91 -0.22 8.66
N ASP A 77 7.51 -0.72 9.74
CA ASP A 77 8.93 -0.54 10.01
C ASP A 77 9.79 -1.12 8.89
N ARG A 78 9.40 -2.27 8.34
CA ARG A 78 10.10 -2.92 7.23
C ARG A 78 9.91 -2.17 5.91
N ALA A 79 8.69 -1.75 5.59
CA ALA A 79 8.39 -0.92 4.43
C ALA A 79 9.23 0.37 4.44
N ASN A 80 9.28 1.05 5.59
CA ASN A 80 10.10 2.25 5.77
C ASN A 80 11.60 1.98 5.58
N LYS A 81 12.12 0.86 6.13
CA LYS A 81 13.52 0.46 5.93
C LYS A 81 13.85 0.19 4.45
N ASN A 82 12.90 -0.36 3.71
CA ASN A 82 13.05 -0.65 2.29
C ASN A 82 12.73 0.55 1.38
N ASN A 83 12.31 1.69 1.94
CA ASN A 83 11.78 2.84 1.20
C ASN A 83 10.55 2.50 0.33
N THR A 84 9.78 1.47 0.71
CA THR A 84 8.49 1.16 0.07
C THR A 84 7.46 2.22 0.52
N PRO A 85 6.80 2.93 -0.41
CA PRO A 85 5.83 3.95 -0.05
C PRO A 85 4.64 3.34 0.70
N VAL A 86 4.16 4.04 1.73
CA VAL A 86 3.00 3.64 2.53
C VAL A 86 1.88 4.67 2.35
N ILE A 87 0.73 4.24 1.81
CA ILE A 87 -0.51 5.03 1.83
C ILE A 87 -1.36 4.56 3.01
N SER A 88 -1.50 5.43 4.01
CA SER A 88 -2.37 5.19 5.17
C SER A 88 -3.77 5.74 4.89
N ILE A 89 -4.76 4.84 4.82
CA ILE A 89 -6.16 5.18 4.62
C ILE A 89 -6.86 5.15 5.99
N PRO A 90 -7.27 6.30 6.54
CA PRO A 90 -7.96 6.32 7.81
C PRO A 90 -9.37 5.72 7.67
N LEU A 91 -9.67 4.74 8.52
CA LEU A 91 -10.96 4.07 8.63
C LEU A 91 -11.47 4.22 10.06
N ASN A 92 -12.61 4.88 10.20
CA ASN A 92 -13.22 5.14 11.51
C ASN A 92 -14.25 4.05 11.82
N GLY A 93 -14.18 3.46 13.02
CA GLY A 93 -15.07 2.37 13.43
C GLY A 93 -16.55 2.72 13.58
N SER A 94 -16.94 3.99 13.44
CA SER A 94 -18.33 4.43 13.58
C SER A 94 -19.16 4.39 12.28
N GLN A 95 -18.54 4.11 11.13
CA GLN A 95 -19.24 4.04 9.85
C GLN A 95 -18.84 2.80 9.06
N SER A 96 -19.81 2.20 8.36
CA SER A 96 -19.57 1.12 7.39
C SER A 96 -18.44 1.50 6.44
N ILE A 97 -17.48 0.59 6.22
CA ILE A 97 -16.41 0.81 5.25
C ILE A 97 -17.01 1.09 3.88
N ARG A 98 -16.71 2.27 3.31
CA ARG A 98 -17.21 2.65 1.98
C ARG A 98 -16.12 2.47 0.93
N LEU A 99 -16.33 1.53 0.00
CA LEU A 99 -15.39 1.24 -1.09
C LEU A 99 -15.09 2.46 -1.96
N ASN A 100 -16.10 3.31 -2.20
CA ASN A 100 -15.92 4.55 -2.97
C ASN A 100 -14.97 5.54 -2.29
N TYR A 101 -14.91 5.57 -0.97
CA TYR A 101 -14.00 6.40 -0.20
C TYR A 101 -12.57 5.89 -0.37
N ILE A 102 -12.35 4.58 -0.23
CA ILE A 102 -11.05 3.94 -0.41
C ILE A 102 -10.52 4.21 -1.82
N ASN A 103 -11.36 3.99 -2.85
CA ASN A 103 -10.99 4.25 -4.24
C ASN A 103 -10.61 5.72 -4.46
N LYS A 104 -11.45 6.65 -3.99
CA LYS A 104 -11.20 8.10 -4.10
C LYS A 104 -9.91 8.52 -3.40
N TYR A 105 -9.64 7.95 -2.22
CA TYR A 105 -8.45 8.25 -1.42
C TYR A 105 -7.18 7.77 -2.12
N LEU A 106 -7.13 6.49 -2.53
CA LEU A 106 -6.01 5.90 -3.27
C LEU A 106 -5.70 6.71 -4.53
N ARG A 107 -6.73 7.01 -5.33
CA ARG A 107 -6.57 7.82 -6.55
C ARG A 107 -5.95 9.18 -6.27
N ALA A 108 -6.36 9.85 -5.18
CA ALA A 108 -5.84 11.14 -4.80
C ALA A 108 -4.37 11.07 -4.37
N GLU A 109 -4.01 10.10 -3.53
CA GLU A 109 -2.64 9.92 -3.04
C GLU A 109 -1.67 9.52 -4.17
N LEU A 110 -2.06 8.57 -5.02
CA LEU A 110 -1.25 8.19 -6.18
C LEU A 110 -1.07 9.34 -7.18
N LYS A 111 -2.09 10.20 -7.35
CA LYS A 111 -1.97 11.40 -8.18
C LYS A 111 -1.01 12.42 -7.57
N LYS A 112 -1.03 12.61 -6.24
CA LYS A 112 -0.10 13.49 -5.53
C LYS A 112 1.34 13.00 -5.69
N ALA A 113 1.59 11.70 -5.48
CA ALA A 113 2.90 11.08 -5.65
C ALA A 113 3.44 11.28 -7.08
N ASN A 114 2.60 11.01 -8.09
CA ASN A 114 2.97 11.23 -9.49
C ASN A 114 3.26 12.70 -9.81
N LYS A 115 2.51 13.64 -9.23
CA LYS A 115 2.75 15.08 -9.43
C LYS A 115 4.05 15.53 -8.77
N ALA A 116 4.33 15.07 -7.55
CA ALA A 116 5.57 15.35 -6.83
C ALA A 116 6.79 14.85 -7.61
N PHE A 117 6.72 13.62 -8.14
CA PHE A 117 7.78 13.05 -8.98
C PHE A 117 8.04 13.88 -10.25
N LYS A 118 6.96 14.33 -10.92
CA LYS A 118 7.09 15.22 -12.09
C LYS A 118 7.67 16.59 -11.73
N SER A 119 7.31 17.17 -10.59
CA SER A 119 7.89 18.46 -10.18
C SER A 119 9.36 18.34 -9.77
N ASP A 120 9.77 17.25 -9.12
CA ASP A 120 11.15 17.07 -8.68
C ASP A 120 12.08 16.79 -9.86
N SER A 121 11.66 15.96 -10.82
CA SER A 121 12.40 15.76 -12.07
C SER A 121 12.57 17.06 -12.90
N GLN A 122 11.59 17.96 -12.84
CA GLN A 122 11.68 19.29 -13.45
C GLN A 122 12.53 20.29 -12.65
N ARG A 123 12.87 20.01 -11.40
CA ARG A 123 13.79 20.86 -10.61
C ARG A 123 15.24 20.40 -10.71
N LEU A 124 15.50 19.21 -11.24
CA LEU A 124 16.85 18.71 -11.47
C LEU A 124 17.60 19.56 -12.52
N PRO A 125 18.92 19.80 -12.34
CA PRO A 125 19.79 20.40 -13.34
C PRO A 125 19.67 19.68 -14.69
N PHE A 126 19.76 20.44 -15.79
CA PHE A 126 19.57 19.94 -17.16
C PHE A 126 20.44 18.70 -17.48
N SER A 127 21.67 18.67 -16.96
CA SER A 127 22.61 17.55 -17.12
C SER A 127 22.12 16.23 -16.51
N LEU A 128 21.33 16.30 -15.44
CA LEU A 128 20.74 15.12 -14.78
C LEU A 128 19.42 14.71 -15.43
N ARG A 129 18.65 15.65 -16.00
CA ARG A 129 17.37 15.35 -16.69
C ARG A 129 17.51 14.36 -17.85
N SER A 130 18.64 14.41 -18.57
CA SER A 130 18.95 13.49 -19.68
C SER A 130 19.02 12.02 -19.23
N LYS A 131 19.66 11.74 -18.08
CA LYS A 131 19.76 10.39 -17.51
C LYS A 131 18.42 9.89 -16.98
N TYR A 132 17.62 10.75 -16.36
CA TYR A 132 16.29 10.39 -15.84
C TYR A 132 15.27 10.07 -16.95
N ARG A 133 15.35 10.70 -18.13
CA ARG A 133 14.49 10.37 -19.27
C ARG A 133 14.78 8.99 -19.86
N GLN A 134 16.02 8.50 -19.81
CA GLN A 134 16.38 7.17 -20.31
C GLN A 134 15.86 6.04 -19.40
N ALA A 135 15.78 6.27 -18.08
CA ALA A 135 15.21 5.32 -17.12
C ALA A 135 13.67 5.18 -17.20
N LEU A 136 12.97 6.16 -17.77
CA LEU A 136 11.51 6.14 -17.98
C LEU A 136 11.08 5.51 -19.32
N LEU A 137 12.04 5.16 -20.19
CA LEU A 137 11.81 4.67 -21.55
C LEU A 137 12.39 3.26 -21.78
N THR A 138 12.89 2.60 -20.73
CA THR A 138 13.26 1.20 -20.79
C THR A 138 12.06 0.36 -20.32
N PRO A 139 11.57 -0.60 -21.15
CA PRO A 139 10.40 -1.42 -20.83
C PRO A 139 10.52 -2.21 -19.53
#